data_AF-A0A8S7UAE6-F1
#
_entry.id   AF-A0A8S7UAE6-F1
#
_cell.length_a   1.000
_cell.length_b   1.000
_cell.length_c   1.000
_cell.angle_alpha   90.00
_cell.angle_beta   90.00
_cell.angle_gamma   90.00
#
_symmetry.space_group_name_H-M   'P 1'
#
loop_
_entity.id
_entity.type
_entity.pdbx_description
1 polymer ?
#
loop_
_entity_poly.entity_id
_entity_poly.type
_entity_poly.pdbx_seq_one_letter_code
_entity_poly.pdbx_strand_id
1 'polypeptide(L)'
;MAHNTKHHNSDTDLASRHGRRSHTFKYDWYQHDPCTEEQAEWLIQNYRRRGYEFQKDLSLDFRHWIISVRLPYSERPPRPSRTFQQRIWR
;
A
#
# COMPACT_ATOMS: atom_id res chain seq x y z
N MET A 1 67.13 14.48 -16.26
CA MET A 1 65.85 15.21 -16.18
C MET A 1 64.80 14.23 -15.71
N ALA A 2 64.31 14.36 -14.48
CA ALA A 2 63.37 13.41 -13.87
C ALA A 2 61.96 13.99 -13.94
N HIS A 3 61.05 13.31 -14.62
CA HIS A 3 59.64 13.69 -14.73
C HIS A 3 58.87 13.04 -13.57
N ASN A 4 58.34 13.87 -12.68
CA ASN A 4 57.51 13.47 -11.55
C ASN A 4 56.04 13.38 -11.98
N THR A 5 55.62 12.20 -12.41
CA THR A 5 54.21 11.92 -12.71
C THR A 5 53.40 11.85 -11.41
N LYS A 6 52.69 12.93 -11.08
CA LYS A 6 51.67 12.93 -10.02
C LYS A 6 50.49 12.06 -10.49
N HIS A 7 50.40 10.85 -9.95
CA HIS A 7 49.20 10.04 -10.07
C HIS A 7 48.12 10.65 -9.18
N HIS A 8 47.18 11.37 -9.78
CA HIS A 8 45.93 11.73 -9.12
C HIS A 8 45.04 10.50 -9.06
N ASN A 9 45.00 9.85 -7.90
CA ASN A 9 43.92 8.92 -7.56
C ASN A 9 42.67 9.78 -7.30
N SER A 10 41.86 10.03 -8.32
CA SER A 10 40.49 10.46 -8.11
C SER A 10 39.71 9.24 -7.66
N ASP A 11 39.67 9.05 -6.34
CA ASP A 11 38.70 8.21 -5.66
C ASP A 11 37.32 8.84 -5.94
N THR A 12 36.75 8.51 -7.10
CA THR A 12 35.34 8.75 -7.35
C THR A 12 34.59 7.69 -6.58
N ASP A 13 34.47 7.93 -5.26
CA ASP A 13 33.46 7.32 -4.42
C ASP A 13 32.14 7.39 -5.19
N LEU A 14 31.69 6.25 -5.70
CA LEU A 14 30.37 6.11 -6.28
C LEU A 14 29.41 6.45 -5.16
N ALA A 15 28.92 7.70 -5.17
CA ALA A 15 27.97 8.22 -4.21
C ALA A 15 26.86 7.19 -4.07
N SER A 16 26.90 6.46 -2.95
CA SER A 16 25.94 5.41 -2.65
C SER A 16 24.58 6.09 -2.57
N ARG A 17 23.81 6.02 -3.65
CA ARG A 17 22.41 6.47 -3.71
C ARG A 17 21.54 5.48 -2.92
N HIS A 18 21.92 5.26 -1.66
CA HIS A 18 21.17 4.47 -0.71
C HIS A 18 20.03 5.33 -0.21
N GLY A 19 18.83 5.01 -0.66
CA GLY A 19 17.64 5.72 -0.21
C GLY A 19 16.35 5.41 -0.95
N ARG A 20 16.29 4.37 -1.81
CA ARG A 20 14.98 3.85 -2.21
C ARG A 20 14.43 3.06 -1.02
N ARG A 21 13.79 3.76 -0.07
CA ARG A 21 13.04 3.12 1.02
C ARG A 21 12.12 2.08 0.39
N SER A 22 12.43 0.81 0.57
CA SER A 22 11.56 -0.30 0.21
C SER A 22 10.29 -0.12 1.04
N HIS A 23 9.24 0.36 0.39
CA HIS A 23 7.94 0.56 1.03
C HIS A 23 7.36 -0.83 1.35
N THR A 24 7.49 -1.26 2.59
CA THR A 24 6.82 -2.45 3.09
C THR A 24 5.34 -2.12 3.27
N PHE A 25 4.50 -2.67 2.38
CA PHE A 25 3.06 -2.65 2.60
C PHE A 25 2.74 -3.49 3.84
N LYS A 26 2.05 -2.89 4.82
CA LYS A 26 1.49 -3.65 5.94
C LYS A 26 0.20 -4.28 5.45
N TYR A 27 -0.07 -5.51 5.86
CA TYR A 27 -1.32 -6.18 5.54
C TYR A 27 -2.20 -6.16 6.77
N ASP A 28 -3.43 -5.73 6.61
CA ASP A 28 -4.44 -5.78 7.66
C ASP A 28 -5.71 -6.44 7.11
N TRP A 29 -6.52 -6.97 8.02
CA TRP A 29 -7.82 -7.55 7.70
C TRP A 29 -8.86 -6.45 7.72
N TYR A 30 -9.39 -6.13 6.55
CA TYR A 30 -10.54 -5.24 6.41
C TYR A 30 -11.82 -6.07 6.42
N GLN A 31 -12.68 -5.83 7.40
CA GLN A 31 -13.99 -6.46 7.49
C GLN A 31 -15.05 -5.55 6.86
N HIS A 32 -15.84 -6.11 5.94
CA HIS A 32 -17.02 -5.44 5.38
C HIS A 32 -18.20 -5.50 6.36
N ASP A 33 -19.10 -4.53 6.22
CA ASP A 33 -20.38 -4.55 6.90
C ASP A 33 -21.18 -5.82 6.51
N PRO A 34 -22.09 -6.30 7.38
CA PRO A 34 -22.92 -7.45 7.09
C PRO A 34 -23.69 -7.23 5.78
N CYS A 35 -23.46 -8.12 4.82
CA CYS A 35 -23.98 -7.98 3.46
C CYS A 35 -24.87 -9.17 3.09
N THR A 36 -25.68 -8.99 2.04
CA THR A 36 -26.52 -10.05 1.49
C THR A 36 -25.67 -11.04 0.67
N GLU A 37 -26.23 -12.20 0.35
CA GLU A 37 -25.51 -13.23 -0.41
C GLU A 37 -24.99 -12.73 -1.77
N GLU A 38 -25.83 -12.05 -2.53
CA GLU A 38 -25.45 -11.48 -3.84
C GLU A 38 -24.29 -10.48 -3.72
N GLN A 39 -24.31 -9.65 -2.67
CA GLN A 39 -23.25 -8.68 -2.41
C GLN A 39 -21.95 -9.38 -2.02
N ALA A 40 -22.03 -10.39 -1.15
CA ALA A 40 -20.89 -11.19 -0.74
C ALA A 40 -20.22 -11.88 -1.93
N GLU A 41 -21.02 -12.47 -2.83
CA GLU A 41 -20.52 -13.12 -4.04
C GLU A 41 -19.83 -12.14 -4.98
N TRP A 42 -20.43 -10.97 -5.19
CA TRP A 42 -19.82 -9.92 -6.00
C TRP A 42 -18.48 -9.45 -5.42
N LEU A 43 -18.41 -9.25 -4.09
CA LEU A 43 -17.17 -8.89 -3.39
C LEU A 43 -16.11 -9.97 -3.58
N ILE A 44 -16.45 -11.24 -3.34
CA ILE A 44 -15.54 -12.38 -3.50
C ILE A 44 -15.01 -12.45 -4.94
N GLN A 45 -15.88 -12.32 -5.95
CA GLN A 45 -15.45 -12.34 -7.34
C GLN A 45 -14.48 -11.20 -7.68
N ASN A 46 -14.77 -9.98 -7.20
CA ASN A 46 -13.93 -8.82 -7.44
C ASN A 46 -12.54 -8.97 -6.78
N TYR A 47 -12.49 -9.41 -5.52
CA TYR A 47 -11.23 -9.62 -4.81
C TYR A 47 -10.44 -10.82 -5.35
N ARG A 48 -11.12 -11.90 -5.74
CA ARG A 48 -10.51 -13.05 -6.41
C ARG A 48 -9.86 -12.65 -7.73
N ARG A 49 -10.52 -11.82 -8.54
CA ARG A 49 -9.95 -11.29 -9.80
C ARG A 49 -8.69 -10.45 -9.56
N ARG A 50 -8.62 -9.75 -8.42
CA ARG A 50 -7.47 -8.93 -8.01
C ARG A 50 -6.38 -9.74 -7.28
N GLY A 51 -6.62 -10.99 -6.92
CA GLY A 51 -5.66 -11.87 -6.26
C GLY A 51 -5.46 -11.59 -4.76
N TYR A 52 -6.47 -11.03 -4.08
CA TYR A 52 -6.41 -10.82 -2.62
C TYR A 52 -6.90 -12.04 -1.85
N GLU A 53 -6.33 -12.24 -0.66
CA GLU A 53 -6.82 -13.23 0.31
C GLU A 53 -8.12 -12.71 0.96
N PHE A 54 -9.12 -13.58 1.06
CA PHE A 54 -10.40 -13.26 1.67
C PHE A 54 -10.92 -14.43 2.51
N GLN A 55 -11.74 -14.12 3.49
CA GLN A 55 -12.46 -15.04 4.36
C GLN A 55 -13.96 -14.71 4.28
N LYS A 56 -14.78 -15.75 4.17
CA LYS A 56 -16.24 -15.65 4.13
C LYS A 56 -16.81 -16.40 5.32
N ASP A 57 -17.44 -15.66 6.22
CA ASP A 57 -18.10 -16.20 7.40
C ASP A 57 -19.59 -15.86 7.36
N LEU A 58 -20.38 -16.68 8.04
CA LEU A 58 -21.82 -16.46 8.18
C LEU A 58 -22.09 -15.83 9.56
N SER A 59 -22.94 -14.80 9.60
CA SER A 59 -23.35 -14.18 10.85
C SER A 59 -24.12 -15.18 11.72
N LEU A 60 -24.11 -14.98 13.04
CA LEU A 60 -24.79 -15.82 14.03
C LEU A 60 -26.31 -15.94 13.74
N ASP A 61 -26.90 -14.89 13.18
CA ASP A 61 -28.32 -14.86 12.83
C ASP A 61 -28.65 -15.58 11.52
N PHE A 62 -27.65 -16.16 10.83
CA PHE A 62 -27.75 -16.85 9.54
C PHE A 62 -28.35 -16.00 8.39
N ARG A 63 -28.54 -14.71 8.60
CA ARG A 63 -29.16 -13.78 7.63
C ARG A 63 -28.17 -13.05 6.74
N HIS A 64 -26.96 -12.83 7.24
CA HIS A 64 -25.97 -11.96 6.60
C HIS A 64 -24.63 -12.66 6.50
N TRP A 65 -23.89 -12.33 5.46
CA TRP A 65 -22.52 -12.76 5.25
C TRP A 65 -21.55 -11.68 5.75
N ILE A 66 -20.49 -12.14 6.41
CA ILE A 66 -19.39 -11.32 6.87
C ILE A 66 -18.19 -11.66 5.98
N ILE A 67 -17.66 -10.64 5.30
CA ILE A 67 -16.52 -10.80 4.39
C ILE A 67 -15.33 -10.03 4.95
N SER A 68 -14.24 -10.74 5.20
CA SER A 68 -12.96 -10.17 5.63
C SER A 68 -11.93 -10.31 4.52
N VAL A 69 -11.19 -9.26 4.21
CA VAL A 69 -10.23 -9.23 3.09
C VAL A 69 -8.90 -8.72 3.57
N ARG A 70 -7.82 -9.40 3.19
CA ARG A 70 -6.46 -8.98 3.52
C ARG A 70 -6.00 -7.95 2.50
N LEU A 71 -5.97 -6.68 2.90
CA LEU A 71 -5.61 -5.58 2.03
C LEU A 71 -4.25 -4.98 2.45
N PRO A 72 -3.40 -4.61 1.47
CA PRO A 72 -2.21 -3.84 1.75
C PRO A 72 -2.60 -2.41 2.13
N TYR A 73 -2.30 -2.02 3.37
CA TYR A 73 -2.47 -0.66 3.85
C TYR A 73 -1.20 0.17 3.58
N SER A 74 -1.40 1.40 3.09
CA SER A 74 -0.34 2.40 3.00
C SER A 74 -0.30 3.23 4.29
N GLU A 75 0.84 3.31 4.95
CA GLU A 75 1.02 4.18 6.13
C GLU A 75 0.86 5.67 5.81
N ARG A 76 0.90 6.03 4.53
CA ARG A 76 0.73 7.41 4.10
C ARG A 76 -0.75 7.77 4.12
N PRO A 77 -1.13 8.89 4.77
CA PRO A 77 -2.48 9.39 4.64
C PRO A 77 -2.78 9.69 3.17
N PRO A 78 -4.03 9.52 2.72
CA PRO A 78 -4.43 9.90 1.38
C PRO A 78 -4.09 11.37 1.15
N ARG A 79 -3.60 11.70 -0.05
CA ARG A 79 -3.28 13.08 -0.40
C ARG A 79 -4.56 13.92 -0.23
N PRO A 80 -4.56 14.96 0.63
CA PRO A 80 -5.76 15.74 0.85
C PRO A 80 -6.18 16.42 -0.46
N SER A 81 -7.47 16.37 -0.76
CA SER A 81 -8.01 17.04 -1.94
C SER A 81 -8.00 18.55 -1.73
N ARG A 82 -7.65 19.30 -2.78
CA ARG A 82 -7.69 20.77 -2.75
C ARG A 82 -9.09 21.34 -3.02
N THR A 83 -10.06 20.48 -3.32
CA THR A 83 -11.40 20.86 -3.80
C THR A 83 -12.14 21.77 -2.83
N PHE A 84 -11.99 21.54 -1.52
CA PHE A 84 -12.67 22.31 -0.47
C PHE A 84 -11.70 23.08 0.45
N GLN A 85 -10.41 23.15 0.09
CA GLN A 85 -9.41 23.89 0.87
C GLN A 85 -9.44 25.37 0.49
N GLN A 86 -10.17 26.20 1.25
CA GLN A 86 -10.10 27.66 1.07
C GLN A 86 -8.82 28.21 1.69
N ARG A 87 -8.20 29.21 1.05
CA ARG A 87 -6.96 29.85 1.55
C ARG A 87 -7.10 30.51 2.92
N ILE A 88 -8.32 30.83 3.33
CA ILE A 88 -8.63 31.50 4.60
C ILE A 88 -8.42 30.56 5.80
N TRP A 89 -8.58 29.25 5.58
CA TRP A 89 -8.42 28.22 6.61
C TRP A 89 -7.02 27.57 6.60
N ARG A 90 -6.01 28.27 6.07
CA ARG A 90 -4.62 27.78 6.01
C ARG A 90 -3.86 28.04 7.29
#